data_AF-W7T222-F1
#
_entry.id   AF-W7T222-F1
#
_cell.length_a   1.000
_cell.length_b   1.000
_cell.length_c   1.000
_cell.angle_alpha   90.00
_cell.angle_beta   90.00
_cell.angle_gamma   90.00
#
_symmetry.space_group_name_H-M   'P 1'
#
loop_
_entity.id
_entity.type
_entity.pdbx_description
1 polymer ?
#
loop_
_entity_poly.entity_id
_entity_poly.type
_entity_poly.pdbx_seq_one_letter_code
_entity_poly.pdbx_strand_id
1 'polypeptide(L)'
;MARHAPFTVLTFVCLVLMALSSVAFMPVRPALSLSKMRAATLSGPSSRSPSGRSKGLTAMSGKYWEGEWVCADCGYIYNEADCGGMRFEDQKTGFKCPQCSAPRRRFAKKVGDKIGVTNDGGDAPILVFSIVGGLAVIGFGIYAALSGI
;
A
#
# COMPACT_ATOMS: atom_id res chain seq x y z
N MET A 1 -22.95 45.86 4.86
CA MET A 1 -23.00 44.43 5.28
C MET A 1 -21.72 43.67 4.89
N ALA A 2 -20.51 44.24 5.08
CA ALA A 2 -19.24 43.67 4.56
C ALA A 2 -18.22 43.26 5.65
N ARG A 3 -18.60 43.34 6.93
CA ARG A 3 -17.69 43.07 8.07
C ARG A 3 -17.71 41.62 8.57
N HIS A 4 -18.61 40.79 8.06
CA HIS A 4 -18.79 39.41 8.54
C HIS A 4 -17.92 38.38 7.78
N ALA A 5 -17.59 38.63 6.52
CA ALA A 5 -16.78 37.76 5.68
C ALA A 5 -15.31 37.54 6.14
N PRO A 6 -14.55 38.57 6.59
CA PRO A 6 -13.16 38.35 7.00
C PRO A 6 -13.09 37.57 8.33
N PHE A 7 -14.07 37.76 9.21
CA PHE A 7 -14.14 37.04 10.49
C PHE A 7 -14.45 35.56 10.26
N THR A 8 -15.35 35.22 9.32
CA THR A 8 -15.67 33.83 9.00
C THR A 8 -14.51 33.07 8.36
N VAL A 9 -13.73 33.72 7.47
CA VAL A 9 -12.57 33.08 6.83
C VAL A 9 -11.44 32.86 7.84
N LEU A 10 -11.15 33.85 8.69
CA LEU A 10 -10.16 33.71 9.76
C LEU A 10 -10.55 32.59 10.75
N THR A 11 -11.84 32.48 11.11
CA THR A 11 -12.31 31.38 11.96
C THR A 11 -12.24 30.01 11.28
N PHE A 12 -12.48 29.93 9.96
CA PHE A 12 -12.35 28.68 9.22
C PHE A 12 -10.89 28.23 9.11
N VAL A 13 -9.96 29.15 8.83
CA VAL A 13 -8.53 28.84 8.79
C VAL A 13 -8.02 28.44 10.17
N CYS A 14 -8.43 29.12 11.25
CA CYS A 14 -8.11 28.72 12.62
C CYS A 14 -8.69 27.36 13.01
N LEU A 15 -9.93 27.05 12.60
CA LEU A 15 -10.55 25.74 12.87
C LEU A 15 -9.84 24.62 12.13
N VAL A 16 -9.43 24.83 10.88
CA VAL A 16 -8.66 23.85 10.10
C VAL A 16 -7.28 23.66 10.74
N LEU A 17 -6.58 24.73 11.13
CA LEU A 17 -5.28 24.63 11.81
C LEU A 17 -5.36 23.91 13.17
N MET A 18 -6.43 24.14 13.96
CA MET A 18 -6.68 23.44 15.22
C MET A 18 -7.11 21.97 15.03
N ALA A 19 -7.78 21.65 13.91
CA ALA A 19 -8.12 20.28 13.56
C ALA A 19 -6.88 19.48 13.10
N LEU A 20 -5.95 20.12 12.39
CA LEU A 20 -4.68 19.50 11.97
C LEU A 20 -3.71 19.24 13.14
N SER A 21 -3.76 20.02 14.21
CA SER A 21 -2.96 19.74 15.42
C SER A 21 -3.55 18.59 16.27
N SER A 22 -4.84 18.28 16.09
CA SER A 22 -5.53 17.20 16.82
C SER A 22 -5.27 15.80 16.25
N VAL A 23 -4.81 15.68 14.99
CA VAL A 23 -4.49 14.37 14.36
C VAL A 23 -3.10 13.84 14.73
N ALA A 24 -2.29 14.59 15.47
CA ALA A 24 -0.96 14.16 15.93
C ALA A 24 -0.99 13.20 17.15
N PHE A 25 -2.15 13.02 17.80
CA PHE A 25 -2.30 12.15 18.97
C PHE A 25 -3.41 11.10 18.79
N MET A 26 -3.36 10.32 17.71
CA MET A 26 -4.08 9.05 17.64
C MET A 26 -3.11 7.91 17.97
N PRO A 27 -3.08 7.38 19.22
CA PRO A 27 -2.39 6.14 19.49
C PRO A 27 -3.15 5.00 18.80
N VAL A 28 -2.47 4.35 17.84
CA VAL A 28 -2.89 3.12 17.19
C VAL A 28 -3.22 2.08 18.25
N ARG A 29 -4.51 1.78 18.46
CA ARG A 29 -4.96 0.69 19.33
C ARG A 29 -4.67 -0.65 18.64
N PRO A 30 -3.92 -1.58 19.26
CA PRO A 30 -3.86 -2.95 18.74
C PRO A 30 -5.22 -3.61 19.02
N ALA A 31 -5.93 -3.98 17.96
CA ALA A 31 -7.15 -4.77 18.07
C ALA A 31 -6.78 -6.19 18.52
N LEU A 32 -7.11 -6.51 19.77
CA LEU A 32 -7.05 -7.87 20.30
C LEU A 32 -8.36 -8.61 19.96
N SER A 33 -8.21 -9.80 19.37
CA SER A 33 -8.99 -11.04 19.61
C SER A 33 -10.53 -11.00 19.56
N LEU A 34 -11.15 -11.72 18.61
CA LEU A 34 -12.22 -12.68 18.94
C LEU A 34 -12.52 -13.72 17.83
N SER A 35 -12.19 -14.97 18.15
CA SER A 35 -12.98 -16.20 18.01
C SER A 35 -13.91 -16.47 16.81
N LYS A 36 -13.58 -17.55 16.10
CA LYS A 36 -14.38 -18.79 15.98
C LYS A 36 -15.86 -18.65 15.52
N MET A 37 -16.14 -19.06 14.28
CA MET A 37 -17.30 -19.89 13.97
C MET A 37 -16.97 -20.86 12.83
N ARG A 38 -17.05 -22.14 13.14
CA ARG A 38 -17.03 -23.28 12.22
C ARG A 38 -18.46 -23.44 11.70
N ALA A 39 -18.65 -23.56 10.40
CA ALA A 39 -19.85 -24.16 9.83
C ALA A 39 -19.43 -25.10 8.70
N ALA A 40 -19.51 -26.40 8.99
CA ALA A 40 -19.42 -27.46 8.02
C ALA A 40 -20.83 -27.78 7.52
N THR A 41 -21.02 -28.03 6.23
CA THR A 41 -21.82 -29.12 5.62
C THR A 41 -21.89 -28.93 4.09
N LEU A 42 -21.32 -29.88 3.32
CA LEU A 42 -21.98 -30.79 2.33
C LEU A 42 -22.51 -30.07 1.06
N SER A 43 -22.33 -30.47 -0.21
CA SER A 43 -21.68 -31.59 -0.93
C SER A 43 -21.98 -31.40 -2.44
N GLY A 44 -21.05 -31.71 -3.36
CA GLY A 44 -21.32 -31.81 -4.82
C GLY A 44 -20.05 -31.95 -5.70
N PRO A 45 -19.93 -32.94 -6.62
CA PRO A 45 -18.67 -33.28 -7.31
C PRO A 45 -18.59 -32.89 -8.81
N SER A 46 -17.36 -33.00 -9.37
CA SER A 46 -16.99 -33.06 -10.80
C SER A 46 -16.89 -31.71 -11.54
N SER A 47 -15.74 -31.28 -12.09
CA SER A 47 -14.98 -31.95 -13.16
C SER A 47 -13.47 -31.59 -13.23
N ARG A 48 -12.71 -32.51 -13.84
CA ARG A 48 -11.24 -32.60 -14.07
C ARG A 48 -10.69 -31.41 -14.91
N SER A 49 -9.59 -30.75 -14.50
CA SER A 49 -8.15 -31.01 -14.76
C SER A 49 -7.71 -30.76 -16.23
N PRO A 50 -6.55 -30.09 -16.48
CA PRO A 50 -5.28 -30.83 -16.40
C PRO A 50 -4.07 -30.07 -15.81
N SER A 51 -3.26 -30.86 -15.09
CA SER A 51 -1.79 -30.94 -15.25
C SER A 51 -0.90 -29.74 -14.87
N GLY A 52 -0.59 -29.66 -13.58
CA GLY A 52 0.68 -29.12 -13.07
C GLY A 52 1.07 -29.87 -11.79
N ARG A 53 1.97 -30.84 -11.91
CA ARG A 53 2.25 -31.85 -10.86
C ARG A 53 3.12 -31.28 -9.73
N SER A 54 2.46 -31.04 -8.60
CA SER A 54 2.85 -31.29 -7.20
C SER A 54 4.33 -31.34 -6.84
N LYS A 55 4.73 -30.57 -5.81
CA LYS A 55 5.18 -31.13 -4.53
C LYS A 55 4.75 -30.21 -3.39
N GLY A 56 3.99 -30.77 -2.45
CA GLY A 56 3.56 -30.07 -1.26
C GLY A 56 4.74 -29.72 -0.37
N LEU A 57 4.75 -28.47 0.09
CA LEU A 57 5.14 -28.16 1.45
C LEU A 57 3.90 -27.59 2.13
N THR A 58 3.27 -28.49 2.89
CA THR A 58 2.64 -28.24 4.18
C THR A 58 2.44 -26.77 4.56
N ALA A 59 1.18 -26.41 4.73
CA ALA A 59 0.68 -25.19 5.37
C ALA A 59 1.62 -24.64 6.46
N MET A 60 2.48 -23.68 6.09
CA MET A 60 3.07 -22.74 7.04
C MET A 60 2.27 -21.45 6.98
N SER A 61 1.16 -21.51 7.73
CA SER A 61 0.37 -20.40 8.24
C SER A 61 1.03 -19.02 8.13
N GLY A 62 0.63 -18.23 7.13
CA GLY A 62 0.59 -16.77 7.16
C GLY A 62 1.90 -15.99 7.29
N LYS A 63 3.07 -16.63 7.27
CA LYS A 63 4.36 -15.94 7.43
C LYS A 63 4.99 -15.50 6.12
N TYR A 64 4.65 -16.17 5.01
CA TYR A 64 5.25 -15.94 3.70
C TYR A 64 4.25 -15.43 2.67
N TRP A 65 4.71 -14.55 1.79
CA TRP A 65 3.94 -14.09 0.65
C TRP A 65 3.58 -15.25 -0.28
N GLU A 66 2.30 -15.37 -0.61
CA GLU A 66 1.74 -16.45 -1.43
C GLU A 66 1.81 -16.16 -2.93
N GLY A 67 2.04 -14.90 -3.32
CA GLY A 67 2.16 -14.49 -4.73
C GLY A 67 3.59 -14.55 -5.27
N GLU A 68 3.74 -14.10 -6.51
CA GLU A 68 5.04 -14.02 -7.18
C GLU A 68 5.81 -12.78 -6.73
N TRP A 69 7.15 -12.87 -6.75
CA TRP A 69 8.05 -11.73 -6.57
C TRP A 69 8.62 -11.35 -7.92
N VAL A 70 8.49 -10.08 -8.31
CA VAL A 70 8.93 -9.59 -9.62
C VAL A 70 9.91 -8.45 -9.45
N CYS A 71 11.02 -8.49 -10.17
CA CYS A 71 12.00 -7.40 -10.17
C CYS A 71 11.42 -6.15 -10.86
N ALA A 72 11.39 -5.01 -10.19
CA ALA A 72 10.91 -3.75 -10.76
C ALA A 72 11.83 -3.17 -11.85
N ASP A 73 13.10 -3.60 -11.92
CA ASP A 73 14.06 -3.08 -12.90
C ASP A 73 13.98 -3.78 -14.26
N CYS A 74 13.79 -5.10 -14.27
CA CYS A 74 13.85 -5.91 -15.50
C CYS A 74 12.68 -6.86 -15.70
N GLY A 75 11.74 -6.95 -14.74
CA GLY A 75 10.59 -7.84 -14.84
C GLY A 75 10.88 -9.32 -14.55
N TYR A 76 12.10 -9.69 -14.11
CA TYR A 76 12.40 -11.07 -13.75
C TYR A 76 11.50 -11.58 -12.61
N ILE A 77 10.85 -12.72 -12.83
CA ILE A 77 10.00 -13.41 -11.86
C ILE A 77 10.88 -14.37 -11.05
N TYR A 78 10.82 -14.25 -9.73
CA TYR A 78 11.61 -15.06 -8.81
C TYR A 78 11.14 -16.52 -8.82
N ASN A 79 12.06 -17.43 -9.17
CA ASN A 79 11.87 -18.86 -9.03
C ASN A 79 12.75 -19.39 -7.90
N GLU A 80 12.17 -20.21 -7.01
CA GLU A 80 12.91 -20.86 -5.92
C GLU A 80 14.02 -21.77 -6.48
N ALA A 81 13.77 -22.47 -7.58
CA ALA A 81 14.74 -23.37 -8.21
C ALA A 81 16.03 -22.66 -8.65
N ASP A 82 15.90 -21.47 -9.24
CA ASP A 82 17.05 -20.71 -9.76
C ASP A 82 17.84 -20.02 -8.63
N CYS A 83 17.21 -19.82 -7.47
CA CYS A 83 17.71 -18.99 -6.39
C CYS A 83 18.02 -19.79 -5.11
N GLY A 84 18.35 -21.07 -5.21
CA GLY A 84 18.83 -21.88 -4.08
C GLY A 84 17.74 -22.61 -3.28
N GLY A 85 16.55 -22.79 -3.85
CA GLY A 85 15.45 -23.58 -3.29
C GLY A 85 14.77 -22.96 -2.06
N MET A 86 15.04 -21.70 -1.78
CA MET A 86 14.56 -21.00 -0.59
C MET A 86 13.52 -19.93 -0.94
N ARG A 87 12.68 -19.58 0.03
CA ARG A 87 11.67 -18.53 -0.15
C ARG A 87 12.37 -17.17 -0.22
N PHE A 88 11.83 -16.29 -1.06
CA PHE A 88 12.37 -14.94 -1.27
C PHE A 88 12.60 -14.15 0.04
N GLU A 89 11.72 -14.34 1.02
CA GLU A 89 11.77 -13.63 2.30
C GLU A 89 12.90 -14.11 3.22
N ASP A 90 13.33 -15.36 3.06
CA ASP A 90 14.47 -15.92 3.79
C ASP A 90 15.81 -15.59 3.10
N GLN A 91 15.77 -15.17 1.82
CA GLN A 91 16.94 -14.77 1.03
C GLN A 91 17.46 -13.38 1.40
N LYS A 92 17.81 -13.18 2.68
CA LYS A 92 18.10 -11.83 3.20
C LYS A 92 19.51 -11.31 2.90
N THR A 93 20.48 -12.19 2.70
CA THR A 93 21.89 -11.82 2.55
C THR A 93 22.29 -11.83 1.07
N GLY A 94 22.77 -10.69 0.57
CA GLY A 94 23.49 -10.59 -0.71
C GLY A 94 22.71 -10.82 -2.01
N PHE A 95 21.44 -11.23 -1.98
CA PHE A 95 20.68 -11.55 -3.18
C PHE A 95 20.66 -10.44 -4.24
N LYS A 96 21.02 -10.81 -5.47
CA LYS A 96 20.97 -9.98 -6.67
C LYS A 96 20.09 -10.65 -7.71
N CYS A 97 19.35 -9.84 -8.46
CA CYS A 97 18.63 -10.34 -9.62
C CYS A 97 19.63 -10.94 -10.64
N PRO A 98 19.40 -12.16 -11.15
CA PRO A 98 20.31 -12.80 -12.11
C PRO A 98 20.32 -12.12 -13.48
N GLN A 99 19.29 -11.33 -13.83
CA GLN A 99 19.19 -10.66 -15.13
C GLN A 99 19.78 -9.26 -15.13
N CYS A 100 19.57 -8.48 -14.08
CA CYS A 100 19.95 -7.05 -14.06
C CYS A 100 20.83 -6.66 -12.87
N SER A 101 21.24 -7.61 -12.02
CA SER A 101 22.02 -7.37 -10.80
C SER A 101 21.38 -6.41 -9.78
N ALA A 102 20.07 -6.14 -9.92
CA ALA A 102 19.33 -5.31 -8.99
C ALA A 102 19.34 -5.89 -7.56
N PRO A 103 19.42 -5.05 -6.53
CA PRO A 103 19.34 -5.48 -5.14
C PRO A 103 17.94 -6.00 -4.78
N ARG A 104 17.86 -6.91 -3.81
CA ARG A 104 16.58 -7.50 -3.32
C ARG A 104 15.46 -6.48 -3.06
N ARG A 105 15.81 -5.28 -2.58
CA ARG A 105 14.84 -4.21 -2.29
C ARG A 105 13.98 -3.76 -3.48
N ARG A 106 14.43 -4.00 -4.72
CA ARG A 106 13.70 -3.61 -5.95
C ARG A 106 12.65 -4.64 -6.38
N PHE A 107 12.49 -5.75 -5.66
CA PHE A 107 11.45 -6.72 -5.98
C PHE A 107 10.11 -6.31 -5.39
N ALA A 108 9.06 -6.35 -6.22
CA ALA A 108 7.69 -6.05 -5.87
C ALA A 108 6.87 -7.34 -5.73
N LYS A 109 5.83 -7.27 -4.91
CA LYS A 109 4.85 -8.33 -4.73
C LYS A 109 3.82 -8.29 -5.85
N LYS A 110 3.61 -9.41 -6.53
CA LYS A 110 2.63 -9.58 -7.62
C LYS A 110 1.55 -10.57 -7.22
N VAL A 111 0.28 -10.22 -7.48
CA VAL A 111 -0.87 -11.11 -7.35
C VAL A 111 -1.61 -11.13 -8.68
N GLY A 112 -1.54 -12.25 -9.41
CA GLY A 112 -2.09 -12.33 -10.77
C GLY A 112 -1.52 -11.24 -11.68
N ASP A 113 -2.36 -10.57 -12.47
CA ASP A 113 -1.92 -9.51 -13.40
C ASP A 113 -1.59 -8.17 -12.73
N LYS A 114 -1.85 -8.02 -11.43
CA LYS A 114 -1.57 -6.78 -10.70
C LYS A 114 -0.23 -6.89 -9.99
N ILE A 115 0.73 -6.09 -10.44
CA ILE A 115 1.93 -5.77 -9.67
C ILE A 115 1.54 -4.74 -8.61
N GLY A 116 1.84 -5.04 -7.35
CA GLY A 116 1.78 -4.06 -6.28
C GLY A 116 2.80 -2.97 -6.56
N VAL A 117 2.34 -1.85 -7.13
CA VAL A 117 3.08 -0.58 -7.26
C VAL A 117 3.45 0.03 -5.89
N THR A 118 3.17 -0.68 -4.80
CA THR A 118 3.39 -0.26 -3.42
C THR A 118 4.74 -0.73 -2.88
N ASN A 119 5.81 -0.51 -3.63
CA ASN A 119 7.11 -0.25 -3.00
C ASN A 119 7.36 1.26 -2.81
N ASP A 120 6.46 2.12 -3.31
CA ASP A 120 6.45 3.58 -3.12
C ASP A 120 5.44 4.03 -2.04
N GLY A 121 5.15 3.16 -1.05
CA GLY A 121 4.33 3.51 0.11
C GLY A 121 4.87 4.69 0.95
N GLY A 122 6.03 5.24 0.58
CA GLY A 122 6.61 6.46 1.15
C GLY A 122 6.19 7.76 0.45
N ASP A 123 5.58 7.73 -0.74
CA ASP A 123 5.23 8.93 -1.49
C ASP A 123 3.80 9.44 -1.23
N ALA A 124 2.99 8.70 -0.47
CA ALA A 124 1.69 9.18 -0.01
C ALA A 124 1.78 10.55 0.72
N PRO A 125 2.72 10.80 1.66
CA PRO A 125 2.86 12.11 2.29
C PRO A 125 3.23 13.22 1.31
N ILE A 126 4.17 13.00 0.37
CA ILE A 126 4.52 14.05 -0.61
C ILE A 126 3.33 14.38 -1.50
N LEU A 127 2.59 13.37 -1.97
CA LEU A 127 1.41 13.58 -2.81
C LEU A 127 0.33 14.38 -2.08
N VAL A 128 0.08 14.07 -0.80
CA VAL A 128 -0.92 14.79 0.01
C VAL A 128 -0.52 16.25 0.20
N PHE A 129 0.75 16.53 0.55
CA PHE A 129 1.21 17.91 0.71
C PHE A 129 1.15 18.71 -0.60
N SER A 130 1.50 18.09 -1.73
CA SER A 130 1.40 18.75 -3.04
C SER A 130 -0.04 19.07 -3.42
N ILE A 131 -0.98 18.14 -3.21
CA ILE A 131 -2.39 18.37 -3.51
C ILE A 131 -2.96 19.45 -2.60
N VAL A 132 -2.72 19.38 -1.30
CA VAL A 132 -3.22 20.37 -0.32
C VAL A 132 -2.65 21.76 -0.61
N GLY A 133 -1.33 21.87 -0.84
CA GLY A 133 -0.70 23.13 -1.19
C GLY A 133 -1.24 23.72 -2.50
N GLY A 134 -1.42 22.88 -3.52
CA GLY A 134 -2.02 23.30 -4.80
C GLY A 134 -3.44 23.83 -4.64
N LEU A 135 -4.30 23.12 -3.89
CA LEU A 135 -5.67 23.55 -3.62
C LEU A 135 -5.71 24.85 -2.80
N ALA A 136 -4.79 25.04 -1.86
CA ALA A 136 -4.70 26.26 -1.07
C ALA A 136 -4.34 27.47 -1.94
N VAL A 137 -3.38 27.34 -2.86
CA VAL A 137 -2.98 28.41 -3.79
C VAL A 137 -4.12 28.76 -4.74
N ILE A 138 -4.77 27.75 -5.33
CA ILE A 138 -5.92 27.96 -6.22
C ILE A 138 -7.07 28.64 -5.46
N GLY A 139 -7.38 28.17 -4.25
CA GLY A 139 -8.41 28.77 -3.40
C GLY A 139 -8.11 30.22 -3.03
N PHE A 140 -6.85 30.53 -2.69
CA PHE A 140 -6.42 31.89 -2.42
C PHE A 140 -6.52 32.80 -3.66
N GLY A 141 -6.13 32.31 -4.84
CA GLY A 141 -6.25 33.06 -6.09
C GLY A 141 -7.70 33.39 -6.44
N ILE A 142 -8.61 32.42 -6.32
CA ILE A 142 -10.05 32.65 -6.51
C ILE A 142 -10.58 33.66 -5.48
N TYR A 143 -10.16 33.54 -4.22
CA TYR A 143 -10.54 34.47 -3.18
C TYR A 143 -10.07 35.91 -3.47
N ALA A 144 -8.81 36.11 -3.87
CA ALA A 144 -8.27 37.42 -4.22
C ALA A 144 -9.05 38.04 -5.39
N ALA A 145 -9.30 37.27 -6.44
CA ALA A 145 -10.07 37.72 -7.61
C ALA A 145 -11.52 38.13 -7.25
N LEU A 146 -12.18 37.39 -6.35
CA LEU A 146 -13.56 37.69 -5.92
C LEU A 146 -13.64 38.83 -4.90
N SER A 147 -12.59 39.04 -4.09
CA SER A 147 -12.55 40.09 -3.06
C SER A 147 -12.03 41.44 -3.57
N GLY A 148 -11.56 41.49 -4.82
CA GLY A 148 -11.06 42.72 -5.44
C GLY A 148 -9.77 43.24 -4.80
N ILE A 149 -8.95 42.33 -4.26
CA ILE A 149 -7.59 42.58 -3.78
C ILE A 149 -6.61 42.53 -4.95
#